data_AF-A0A397V2B3-F1
#
_entry.id   AF-A0A397V2B3-F1
#
_cell.length_a   1.000
_cell.length_b   1.000
_cell.length_c   1.000
_cell.angle_alpha   90.00
_cell.angle_beta   90.00
_cell.angle_gamma   90.00
#
_symmetry.space_group_name_H-M   'P 1'
#
loop_
_entity.id
_entity.type
_entity.pdbx_description
1 polymer ?
#
loop_
_entity_poly.entity_id
_entity_poly.type
_entity_poly.pdbx_seq_one_letter_code
_entity_poly.pdbx_strand_id
1 'polypeptide(L)'
;MEDESAIILPFRKVPSDEEERGLETVDVYISDVEPAETGRVLKFVQIHCPQAESLDRVKRIRKVTHDQGFTLNVLICLTSSITLDNLKLLIKQHDLESILSLRIHQISKYPPVTRVQFEEWNRLWPINFREDPRRDSRFSSEEIELLRNHMIRAIKLADIARSKGEVPVGCVIVDPEKAEIMCESHDTRTSSNHPLKHAVLNCINQVAMFEKTKLNSINDSLTPKKRKADKSDDQLAFSSDTLPELNILENKENSAGVYLCKGYDIFVTHEPCITCSMALVHSRIGRVFYGRSNNASGGLGSYYKIHTHHALNHHFKTFNGFLEDQIEMLMIDC
;
A
#
# COMPACT_ATOMS: atom_id res chain seq x y z
N MET A 1 12.55 -31.80 14.58
CA MET A 1 11.70 -31.08 13.63
C MET A 1 10.52 -30.60 14.44
N GLU A 2 10.70 -29.47 15.12
CA GLU A 2 9.65 -28.85 15.90
C GLU A 2 8.57 -28.37 14.93
N ASP A 3 7.35 -28.76 15.24
CA ASP A 3 6.12 -28.33 14.58
C ASP A 3 6.03 -26.80 14.75
N GLU A 4 6.30 -26.04 13.68
CA GLU A 4 6.05 -24.60 13.63
C GLU A 4 4.53 -24.40 13.72
N SER A 5 4.00 -24.44 14.95
CA SER A 5 2.64 -24.04 15.25
C SER A 5 2.44 -22.65 14.66
N ALA A 6 1.62 -22.54 13.61
CA ALA A 6 1.38 -21.28 12.92
C ALA A 6 1.00 -20.20 13.94
N ILE A 7 1.86 -19.20 14.09
CA ILE A 7 1.64 -18.10 15.04
C ILE A 7 0.32 -17.42 14.67
N ILE A 8 -0.67 -17.51 15.55
CA ILE A 8 -1.95 -16.84 15.38
C ILE A 8 -1.74 -15.36 15.67
N LEU A 9 -1.84 -14.53 14.63
CA LEU A 9 -1.70 -13.08 14.77
C LEU A 9 -2.93 -12.48 15.49
N PRO A 10 -2.74 -11.55 16.45
CA PRO A 10 -3.85 -10.90 17.16
C PRO A 10 -4.51 -9.76 16.35
N PHE A 11 -4.22 -9.68 15.06
CA PHE A 11 -4.72 -8.68 14.11
C PHE A 11 -4.68 -9.28 12.70
N ARG A 12 -5.40 -8.67 11.77
CA ARG A 12 -5.45 -9.12 10.37
C ARG A 12 -4.94 -8.03 9.45
N LYS A 13 -4.17 -8.40 8.43
CA LYS A 13 -3.76 -7.44 7.38
C LYS A 13 -5.02 -6.99 6.64
N VAL A 14 -5.16 -5.69 6.39
CA VAL A 14 -6.20 -5.16 5.50
C VAL A 14 -5.70 -5.25 4.06
N PRO A 15 -6.25 -6.17 3.24
CA PRO A 15 -5.79 -6.41 1.87
C PRO A 15 -6.21 -5.28 0.92
N SER A 16 -5.50 -5.12 -0.20
CA SER A 16 -5.92 -4.19 -1.26
C SER A 16 -7.16 -4.69 -1.99
N ASP A 17 -7.82 -3.81 -2.76
CA ASP A 17 -8.96 -4.21 -3.59
C ASP A 17 -8.55 -5.25 -4.64
N GLU A 18 -7.32 -5.18 -5.17
CA GLU A 18 -6.82 -6.19 -6.10
C GLU A 18 -6.53 -7.54 -5.42
N GLU A 19 -6.18 -7.55 -4.13
CA GLU A 19 -5.96 -8.77 -3.34
C GLU A 19 -7.30 -9.46 -2.98
N GLU A 20 -8.37 -8.70 -2.77
CA GLU A 20 -9.72 -9.23 -2.49
C GLU A 20 -10.55 -9.52 -3.74
N ARG A 21 -10.16 -8.96 -4.88
CA ARG A 21 -10.89 -9.12 -6.14
C ARG A 21 -11.10 -10.61 -6.45
N GLY A 22 -12.35 -10.97 -6.73
CA GLY A 22 -12.73 -12.29 -7.21
C GLY A 22 -12.33 -12.54 -8.67
N LEU A 23 -12.53 -13.77 -9.14
CA LEU A 23 -12.30 -14.11 -10.54
C LEU A 23 -13.30 -13.38 -11.46
N GLU A 24 -12.80 -12.44 -12.26
CA GLU A 24 -13.51 -11.89 -13.41
C GLU A 24 -12.93 -12.47 -14.70
N THR A 25 -13.78 -12.81 -15.65
CA THR A 25 -13.35 -13.41 -16.91
C THR A 25 -13.53 -12.49 -18.11
N VAL A 26 -12.75 -12.75 -19.15
CA VAL A 26 -12.90 -12.16 -20.49
C VAL A 26 -12.82 -13.25 -21.54
N ASP A 27 -13.54 -13.04 -22.64
CA ASP A 27 -13.57 -13.95 -23.77
C ASP A 27 -12.41 -13.70 -24.73
N VAL A 28 -11.66 -14.76 -25.03
CA VAL A 28 -10.57 -14.78 -26.01
C VAL A 28 -10.83 -15.80 -27.11
N TYR A 29 -10.28 -15.54 -28.30
CA TYR A 29 -10.14 -16.57 -29.32
C TYR A 29 -8.92 -17.43 -29.03
N ILE A 30 -9.13 -18.75 -29.03
CA ILE A 30 -8.07 -19.75 -28.95
C ILE A 30 -8.19 -20.74 -30.11
N SER A 31 -7.08 -21.41 -30.44
CA SER A 31 -7.08 -22.51 -31.41
C SER A 31 -6.24 -23.67 -30.88
N ASP A 32 -6.64 -24.89 -31.24
CA ASP A 32 -5.73 -26.03 -31.15
C ASP A 32 -4.74 -25.96 -32.31
N VAL A 33 -3.47 -26.18 -32.01
CA VAL A 33 -2.37 -26.06 -32.96
C VAL A 33 -1.42 -27.22 -32.75
N GLU A 34 -1.00 -27.84 -33.84
CA GLU A 34 0.04 -28.86 -33.83
C GLU A 34 1.39 -28.25 -33.39
N PRO A 35 2.22 -28.99 -32.62
CA PRO A 35 3.50 -28.45 -32.13
C PRO A 35 4.41 -27.90 -33.23
N ALA A 36 4.41 -28.51 -34.43
CA ALA A 36 5.22 -28.08 -35.57
C ALA A 36 4.82 -26.69 -36.11
N GLU A 37 3.52 -26.35 -36.10
CA GLU A 37 3.00 -25.09 -36.65
C GLU A 37 3.00 -23.95 -35.63
N THR A 38 3.27 -24.24 -34.35
CA THR A 38 3.14 -23.29 -33.24
C THR A 38 4.00 -22.04 -33.43
N GLY A 39 5.24 -22.18 -33.92
CA GLY A 39 6.12 -21.04 -34.17
C GLY A 39 5.56 -20.07 -35.21
N ARG A 40 4.95 -20.60 -36.28
CA ARG A 40 4.32 -19.80 -37.34
C ARG A 40 3.09 -19.06 -36.81
N VAL A 41 2.24 -19.74 -36.03
CA VAL A 41 1.05 -19.14 -35.42
C VAL A 41 1.43 -18.05 -34.41
N LEU A 42 2.41 -18.27 -33.54
CA LEU A 42 2.83 -17.26 -32.56
C LEU A 42 3.36 -16.00 -33.24
N LYS A 43 4.14 -16.16 -34.32
CA LYS A 43 4.63 -15.03 -35.11
C LYS A 43 3.47 -14.26 -35.74
N PHE A 44 2.46 -14.96 -36.25
CA PHE A 44 1.25 -14.33 -36.76
C PHE A 44 0.50 -13.55 -35.67
N VAL A 45 0.28 -14.16 -34.50
CA VAL A 45 -0.38 -13.51 -33.36
C VAL A 45 0.37 -12.28 -32.90
N GLN A 46 1.70 -12.33 -32.83
CA GLN A 46 2.52 -11.23 -32.37
C GLN A 46 2.53 -10.04 -33.34
N ILE A 47 2.55 -10.31 -34.66
CA ILE A 47 2.71 -9.26 -35.67
C ILE A 47 1.35 -8.70 -36.12
N HIS A 48 0.32 -9.53 -36.23
CA HIS A 48 -0.92 -9.17 -36.94
C HIS A 48 -2.15 -9.09 -36.04
N CYS A 49 -2.19 -9.80 -34.91
CA CYS A 49 -3.35 -9.74 -34.02
C CYS A 49 -3.26 -8.53 -33.08
N PRO A 50 -4.40 -7.96 -32.66
CA PRO A 50 -4.42 -6.90 -31.65
C PRO A 50 -3.75 -7.34 -30.35
N GLN A 51 -2.85 -6.50 -29.85
CA GLN A 51 -2.22 -6.69 -28.55
C GLN A 51 -3.07 -6.03 -27.46
N ALA A 52 -3.11 -6.64 -26.28
CA ALA A 52 -3.85 -6.13 -25.13
C ALA A 52 -3.04 -6.37 -23.86
N GLU A 53 -2.80 -5.31 -23.09
CA GLU A 53 -2.01 -5.36 -21.85
C GLU A 53 -2.58 -6.37 -20.83
N SER A 54 -3.90 -6.58 -20.83
CA SER A 54 -4.56 -7.57 -19.96
C SER A 54 -4.10 -9.01 -20.22
N LEU A 55 -3.55 -9.29 -21.39
CA LEU A 55 -3.06 -10.62 -21.78
C LEU A 55 -1.58 -10.85 -21.45
N ASP A 56 -0.80 -9.82 -21.10
CA ASP A 56 0.66 -9.94 -20.93
C ASP A 56 1.07 -10.92 -19.83
N ARG A 57 0.20 -11.09 -18.84
CA ARG A 57 0.44 -11.98 -17.70
C ARG A 57 -0.07 -13.40 -17.93
N VAL A 58 -0.85 -13.61 -18.98
CA VAL A 58 -1.45 -14.89 -19.35
C VAL A 58 -0.51 -15.62 -20.30
N LYS A 59 -0.26 -16.91 -20.10
CA LYS A 59 0.61 -17.66 -21.02
C LYS A 59 -0.10 -17.79 -22.37
N ARG A 60 0.61 -17.51 -23.46
CA ARG A 60 0.04 -17.63 -24.82
C ARG A 60 -0.27 -19.07 -25.23
N ILE A 61 0.30 -20.06 -24.55
CA ILE A 61 0.20 -21.48 -24.91
C ILE A 61 -0.19 -22.31 -23.69
N ARG A 62 -1.14 -23.23 -23.88
CA ARG A 62 -1.48 -24.29 -22.93
C ARG A 62 -1.34 -25.65 -23.61
N LYS A 63 -0.54 -26.55 -23.03
CA LYS A 63 -0.44 -27.94 -23.49
C LYS A 63 -1.67 -28.71 -23.05
N VAL A 64 -2.29 -29.44 -23.98
CA VAL A 64 -3.40 -30.36 -23.71
C VAL A 64 -2.98 -31.76 -24.13
N THR A 65 -2.92 -32.66 -23.16
CA THR A 65 -2.53 -34.06 -23.36
C THR A 65 -3.77 -34.90 -23.62
N HIS A 66 -3.66 -35.83 -24.57
CA HIS A 66 -4.68 -36.81 -24.93
C HIS A 66 -4.05 -38.21 -24.93
N ASP A 67 -4.85 -39.27 -25.00
CA ASP A 67 -4.38 -40.66 -24.90
C ASP A 67 -3.29 -41.05 -25.93
N GLN A 68 -3.23 -40.36 -27.07
CA GLN A 68 -2.30 -40.64 -28.18
C GLN A 68 -1.30 -39.50 -28.47
N GLY A 69 -1.17 -38.49 -27.59
CA GLY A 69 -0.23 -37.39 -27.81
C GLY A 69 -0.59 -36.10 -27.08
N PHE A 70 -0.25 -34.95 -27.67
CA PHE A 70 -0.65 -33.65 -27.15
C PHE A 70 -0.85 -32.64 -28.25
N THR A 71 -1.73 -31.67 -27.99
CA THR A 71 -1.94 -30.49 -28.82
C THR A 71 -1.63 -29.25 -28.01
N LEU A 72 -1.38 -28.12 -28.69
CA LEU A 72 -1.14 -26.84 -28.03
C LEU A 72 -2.32 -25.91 -28.28
N ASN A 73 -2.98 -25.48 -27.21
CA ASN A 73 -3.98 -24.42 -27.29
C ASN A 73 -3.24 -23.08 -27.33
N VAL A 74 -3.38 -22.33 -28.42
CA VAL A 74 -2.76 -21.02 -28.59
C VAL A 74 -3.79 -19.93 -28.43
N LEU A 75 -3.50 -18.95 -27.57
CA LEU A 75 -4.30 -17.76 -27.34
C LEU A 75 -4.00 -16.70 -28.40
N ILE A 76 -5.01 -16.37 -29.21
CA ILE A 76 -4.89 -15.46 -30.35
C ILE A 76 -5.07 -14.00 -29.90
N CYS A 77 -6.28 -13.60 -29.49
CA CYS A 77 -6.57 -12.24 -29.04
C CYS A 77 -7.93 -12.17 -28.31
N LEU A 78 -8.25 -11.00 -27.75
CA LEU A 78 -9.55 -10.72 -27.15
C LEU A 78 -10.64 -10.65 -28.22
N THR A 79 -11.81 -11.18 -27.89
CA THR A 79 -13.02 -11.07 -28.73
C THR A 79 -13.50 -9.63 -28.87
N SER A 80 -13.21 -8.77 -27.89
CA SER A 80 -13.53 -7.34 -27.91
C SER A 80 -12.62 -6.51 -28.83
N SER A 81 -11.45 -7.03 -29.20
CA SER A 81 -10.47 -6.30 -30.03
C SER A 81 -10.67 -6.50 -31.53
N ILE A 82 -11.26 -7.63 -31.94
CA ILE A 82 -11.52 -7.95 -33.34
C ILE A 82 -12.74 -8.86 -33.47
N THR A 83 -13.59 -8.58 -34.46
CA THR A 83 -14.74 -9.45 -34.75
C THR A 83 -14.26 -10.78 -35.35
N LEU A 84 -15.07 -11.83 -35.19
CA LEU A 84 -14.74 -13.17 -35.71
C LEU A 84 -14.50 -13.16 -37.23
N ASP A 85 -15.32 -12.41 -37.99
CA ASP A 85 -15.21 -12.36 -39.45
C ASP A 85 -13.92 -11.67 -39.90
N ASN A 86 -13.55 -10.57 -39.25
CA ASN A 86 -12.29 -9.88 -39.54
C ASN A 86 -11.08 -10.74 -39.18
N LEU A 87 -11.15 -11.47 -38.05
CA LEU A 87 -10.09 -12.39 -37.66
C LEU A 87 -9.95 -13.55 -38.66
N LYS A 88 -11.06 -14.13 -39.14
CA LYS A 88 -11.03 -15.16 -40.18
C LYS A 88 -10.43 -14.65 -41.49
N LEU A 89 -10.77 -13.42 -41.90
CA LEU A 89 -10.17 -12.79 -43.08
C LEU A 89 -8.66 -12.64 -42.93
N LEU A 90 -8.20 -12.19 -41.76
CA LEU A 90 -6.78 -12.04 -41.47
C LEU A 90 -6.05 -13.40 -41.48
N ILE A 91 -6.64 -14.44 -40.89
CA ILE A 91 -6.10 -15.80 -40.92
C ILE A 91 -5.97 -16.31 -42.36
N LYS A 92 -6.96 -16.03 -43.21
CA LYS A 92 -6.94 -16.42 -44.63
C LYS A 92 -5.85 -15.69 -45.41
N GLN A 93 -5.62 -14.40 -45.15
CA GLN A 93 -4.55 -13.62 -45.80
C GLN A 93 -3.14 -14.13 -45.50
N HIS A 94 -2.97 -14.89 -44.42
CA HIS A 94 -1.69 -15.45 -43.99
C HIS A 94 -1.58 -16.98 -44.15
N ASP A 95 -2.51 -17.58 -44.89
CA ASP A 95 -2.57 -19.02 -45.21
C ASP A 95 -2.57 -19.92 -43.96
N LEU A 96 -3.35 -19.53 -42.93
CA LEU A 96 -3.48 -20.26 -41.67
C LEU A 96 -4.87 -20.91 -41.47
N GLU A 97 -5.77 -20.83 -42.45
CA GLU A 97 -7.16 -21.31 -42.33
C GLU A 97 -7.28 -22.82 -42.09
N SER A 98 -6.35 -23.62 -42.64
CA SER A 98 -6.29 -25.07 -42.41
C SER A 98 -5.63 -25.45 -41.08
N ILE A 99 -4.96 -24.51 -40.42
CA ILE A 99 -4.20 -24.72 -39.18
C ILE A 99 -5.02 -24.26 -37.97
N LEU A 100 -5.74 -23.14 -38.10
CA LEU A 100 -6.45 -22.50 -37.00
C LEU A 100 -7.93 -22.85 -36.98
N SER A 101 -8.34 -23.57 -35.94
CA SER A 101 -9.74 -23.82 -35.59
C SER A 101 -10.13 -22.95 -34.40
N LEU A 102 -10.69 -21.78 -34.69
CA LEU A 102 -11.03 -20.78 -33.68
C LEU A 102 -12.21 -21.23 -32.81
N ARG A 103 -12.04 -21.11 -31.50
CA ARG A 103 -13.13 -21.19 -30.51
C ARG A 103 -12.96 -20.10 -29.46
N ILE A 104 -14.06 -19.78 -28.77
CA ILE A 104 -14.04 -18.85 -27.65
C ILE A 104 -13.69 -19.60 -26.37
N HIS A 105 -12.86 -18.99 -25.53
CA HIS A 105 -12.57 -19.48 -24.20
C HIS A 105 -12.52 -18.32 -23.21
N GLN A 106 -12.90 -18.58 -21.98
CA GLN A 106 -12.80 -17.62 -20.90
C GLN A 106 -11.46 -17.74 -20.21
N ILE A 107 -10.85 -16.60 -19.93
CA ILE A 107 -9.62 -16.50 -19.14
C ILE A 107 -9.78 -15.43 -18.08
N SER A 108 -8.89 -15.41 -17.08
CA SER A 108 -8.88 -14.32 -16.10
C SER A 108 -8.64 -12.97 -16.79
N LYS A 109 -9.48 -12.00 -16.47
CA LYS A 109 -9.38 -10.61 -16.91
C LYS A 109 -8.16 -9.91 -16.32
N TYR A 110 -7.77 -10.29 -15.11
CA TYR A 110 -6.70 -9.66 -14.36
C TYR A 110 -5.62 -10.67 -13.97
N PRO A 111 -4.37 -10.22 -13.79
CA PRO A 111 -3.34 -11.08 -13.20
C PRO A 111 -3.63 -11.34 -11.72
N PRO A 112 -3.33 -12.56 -11.21
CA PRO A 112 -3.42 -12.86 -9.80
C PRO A 112 -2.37 -12.07 -9.03
N VAL A 113 -2.78 -11.58 -7.87
CA VAL A 113 -1.94 -10.81 -6.94
C VAL A 113 -1.58 -11.67 -5.73
N THR A 114 -2.46 -12.58 -5.30
CA THR A 114 -2.24 -13.51 -4.20
C THR A 114 -2.01 -14.94 -4.71
N ARG A 115 -1.40 -15.79 -3.87
CA ARG A 115 -1.23 -17.21 -4.17
C ARG A 115 -2.56 -17.93 -4.33
N VAL A 116 -3.54 -17.59 -3.49
CA VAL A 116 -4.91 -18.12 -3.55
C VAL A 116 -5.55 -17.80 -4.90
N GLN A 117 -5.52 -16.53 -5.32
CA GLN A 117 -6.00 -16.14 -6.65
C GLN A 117 -5.25 -16.89 -7.75
N PHE A 118 -3.93 -17.04 -7.66
CA PHE A 118 -3.16 -17.78 -8.66
C PHE A 118 -3.60 -19.24 -8.76
N GLU A 119 -3.70 -19.94 -7.64
CA GLU A 119 -4.09 -21.35 -7.62
C GLU A 119 -5.49 -21.59 -8.15
N GLU A 120 -6.42 -20.65 -7.92
CA GLU A 120 -7.77 -20.69 -8.45
C GLU A 120 -7.79 -20.34 -9.95
N TRP A 121 -7.21 -19.21 -10.34
CA TRP A 121 -7.36 -18.64 -11.69
C TRP A 121 -6.50 -19.38 -12.71
N ASN A 122 -5.37 -19.96 -12.29
CA ASN A 122 -4.50 -20.77 -13.16
C ASN A 122 -5.18 -22.07 -13.64
N ARG A 123 -6.27 -22.51 -12.98
CA ARG A 123 -7.09 -23.65 -13.43
C ARG A 123 -7.87 -23.33 -14.69
N LEU A 124 -8.26 -22.06 -14.87
CA LEU A 124 -8.99 -21.60 -16.04
C LEU A 124 -8.04 -21.53 -17.25
N TRP A 125 -6.91 -20.85 -17.08
CA TRP A 125 -5.86 -20.79 -18.09
C TRP A 125 -4.49 -20.55 -17.43
N PRO A 126 -3.39 -21.10 -17.98
CA PRO A 126 -2.07 -20.91 -17.40
C PRO A 126 -1.66 -19.43 -17.33
N ILE A 127 -1.30 -18.96 -16.15
CA ILE A 127 -0.94 -17.55 -15.87
C ILE A 127 0.45 -17.50 -15.22
N ASN A 128 1.16 -16.39 -15.41
CA ASN A 128 2.40 -16.12 -14.70
C ASN A 128 2.11 -15.50 -13.33
N PHE A 129 2.67 -16.09 -12.27
CA PHE A 129 2.60 -15.55 -10.93
C PHE A 129 4.00 -15.36 -10.36
N ARG A 130 4.26 -14.18 -9.81
CA ARG A 130 5.48 -13.86 -9.09
C ARG A 130 5.07 -13.37 -7.71
N GLU A 131 5.42 -14.16 -6.71
CA GLU A 131 5.20 -13.82 -5.32
C GLU A 131 6.05 -12.60 -4.94
N ASP A 132 5.42 -11.59 -4.33
CA ASP A 132 6.12 -10.40 -3.84
C ASP A 132 6.46 -10.59 -2.35
N PRO A 133 7.75 -10.81 -1.99
CA PRO A 133 8.14 -11.07 -0.61
C PRO A 133 7.84 -9.92 0.34
N ARG A 134 7.63 -8.69 -0.17
CA ARG A 134 7.29 -7.52 0.66
C ARG A 134 5.85 -7.58 1.19
N ARG A 135 4.98 -8.38 0.57
CA ARG A 135 3.55 -8.48 0.92
C ARG A 135 3.31 -9.35 2.15
N ASP A 136 4.15 -10.37 2.35
CA ASP A 136 4.11 -11.22 3.52
C ASP A 136 4.67 -10.44 4.72
N SER A 137 3.95 -10.46 5.83
CA SER A 137 4.38 -9.79 7.06
C SER A 137 4.50 -10.88 8.10
N ARG A 138 5.73 -11.36 8.26
CA ARG A 138 6.07 -12.33 9.30
C ARG A 138 6.37 -11.54 10.56
N PHE A 139 5.76 -11.97 11.66
CA PHE A 139 5.97 -11.39 12.98
C PHE A 139 6.51 -12.48 13.89
N SER A 140 7.55 -12.18 14.66
CA SER A 140 7.98 -13.07 15.74
C SER A 140 7.07 -12.92 16.96
N SER A 141 7.08 -13.89 17.86
CA SER A 141 6.32 -13.81 19.12
C SER A 141 6.74 -12.60 19.96
N GLU A 142 8.03 -12.27 19.97
CA GLU A 142 8.59 -11.11 20.67
C GLU A 142 8.12 -9.80 20.04
N GLU A 143 8.09 -9.71 18.70
CA GLU A 143 7.56 -8.53 18.00
C GLU A 143 6.09 -8.33 18.33
N ILE A 144 5.28 -9.40 18.31
CA ILE A 144 3.84 -9.32 18.63
C ILE A 144 3.62 -8.77 20.05
N GLU A 145 4.44 -9.18 21.02
CA GLU A 145 4.36 -8.66 22.38
C GLU A 145 4.73 -7.17 22.45
N LEU A 146 5.75 -6.73 21.72
CA LEU A 146 6.10 -5.31 21.62
C LEU A 146 4.97 -4.49 20.99
N LEU A 147 4.41 -4.95 19.87
CA LEU A 147 3.26 -4.32 19.20
C LEU A 147 2.05 -4.21 20.15
N ARG A 148 1.81 -5.26 20.96
CA ARG A 148 0.73 -5.29 21.96
C ARG A 148 0.91 -4.20 23.02
N ASN A 149 2.13 -4.02 23.53
CA ASN A 149 2.44 -2.99 24.52
C ASN A 149 2.18 -1.57 23.98
N HIS A 150 2.50 -1.32 22.70
CA HIS A 150 2.19 -0.04 22.06
C HIS A 150 0.68 0.19 21.87
N MET A 151 -0.07 -0.85 21.50
CA MET A 151 -1.53 -0.74 21.41
C MET A 151 -2.18 -0.50 22.79
N ILE A 152 -1.73 -1.20 23.84
CA ILE A 152 -2.17 -0.94 25.23
C ILE A 152 -1.90 0.52 25.62
N ARG A 153 -0.77 1.07 25.19
CA ARG A 153 -0.47 2.49 25.43
C ARG A 153 -1.44 3.42 24.69
N ALA A 154 -1.81 3.12 23.45
CA ALA A 154 -2.83 3.85 22.71
C ALA A 154 -4.21 3.78 23.41
N ILE A 155 -4.59 2.62 23.97
CA ILE A 155 -5.83 2.46 24.75
C ILE A 155 -5.82 3.35 25.99
N LYS A 156 -4.70 3.41 26.73
CA LYS A 156 -4.55 4.31 27.89
C LYS A 156 -4.73 5.79 27.48
N LEU A 157 -4.23 6.19 26.32
CA LEU A 157 -4.41 7.56 25.80
C LEU A 157 -5.86 7.84 25.41
N ALA A 158 -6.58 6.85 24.89
CA ALA A 158 -8.01 6.96 24.61
C ALA A 158 -8.83 7.17 25.90
N ASP A 159 -8.50 6.43 26.97
CA ASP A 159 -9.15 6.61 28.28
C ASP A 159 -8.85 7.98 28.90
N ILE A 160 -7.62 8.49 28.73
CA ILE A 160 -7.28 9.87 29.09
C ILE A 160 -8.16 10.87 28.32
N ALA A 161 -8.33 10.70 27.00
CA ALA A 161 -9.22 11.55 26.21
C ALA A 161 -10.67 11.50 26.75
N ARG A 162 -11.18 10.30 27.00
CA ARG A 162 -12.51 10.07 27.59
C ARG A 162 -12.70 10.83 28.90
N SER A 163 -11.76 10.70 29.83
CA SER A 163 -11.81 11.37 31.14
C SER A 163 -11.82 12.91 31.05
N LYS A 164 -11.35 13.45 29.92
CA LYS A 164 -11.34 14.89 29.61
C LYS A 164 -12.57 15.35 28.82
N GLY A 165 -13.53 14.48 28.53
CA GLY A 165 -14.69 14.79 27.70
C GLY A 165 -14.37 14.93 26.21
N GLU A 166 -13.27 14.33 25.75
CA GLU A 166 -12.91 14.23 24.34
C GLU A 166 -13.45 12.95 23.72
N VAL A 167 -13.37 12.84 22.38
CA VAL A 167 -13.62 11.56 21.70
C VAL A 167 -12.53 10.57 22.15
N PRO A 168 -12.88 9.36 22.63
CA PRO A 168 -11.94 8.37 23.18
C PRO A 168 -11.07 7.70 22.11
N VAL A 169 -10.19 8.47 21.47
CA VAL A 169 -9.23 7.98 20.47
C VAL A 169 -7.83 8.34 20.94
N GLY A 170 -7.01 7.30 21.14
CA GLY A 170 -5.58 7.40 21.46
C GLY A 170 -4.71 6.92 20.30
N CYS A 171 -3.50 7.48 20.22
CA CYS A 171 -2.55 7.27 19.13
C CYS A 171 -1.10 7.31 19.63
N VAL A 172 -0.28 6.37 19.15
CA VAL A 172 1.17 6.27 19.43
C VAL A 172 1.93 6.09 18.11
N ILE A 173 2.99 6.85 17.89
CA ILE A 173 3.94 6.65 16.78
C ILE A 173 5.26 6.11 17.33
N VAL A 174 5.79 5.07 16.70
CA VAL A 174 6.96 4.30 17.15
C VAL A 174 7.98 4.21 16.01
N ASP A 175 9.26 4.36 16.34
CA ASP A 175 10.37 4.00 15.46
C ASP A 175 10.67 2.51 15.61
N PRO A 176 10.31 1.65 14.62
CA PRO A 176 10.47 0.21 14.75
C PRO A 176 11.93 -0.23 14.72
N GLU A 177 12.86 0.59 14.20
CA GLU A 177 14.29 0.26 14.19
C GLU A 177 14.90 0.42 15.58
N LYS A 178 14.41 1.39 16.36
CA LYS A 178 14.85 1.65 17.74
C LYS A 178 13.98 1.01 18.80
N ALA A 179 12.79 0.52 18.42
CA ALA A 179 11.74 0.10 19.35
C ALA A 179 11.35 1.22 20.34
N GLU A 180 11.38 2.48 19.90
CA GLU A 180 11.15 3.67 20.75
C GLU A 180 9.87 4.40 20.35
N ILE A 181 9.09 4.82 21.36
CA ILE A 181 7.94 5.70 21.15
C ILE A 181 8.45 7.10 20.83
N MET A 182 8.08 7.59 19.64
CA MET A 182 8.44 8.93 19.19
C MET A 182 7.50 9.98 19.75
N CYS A 183 6.19 9.72 19.65
CA CYS A 183 5.14 10.66 20.06
C CYS A 183 3.87 9.92 20.51
N GLU A 184 3.10 10.58 21.37
CA GLU A 184 1.88 10.06 21.97
C GLU A 184 0.81 11.16 21.97
N SER A 185 -0.40 10.82 21.58
CA SER A 185 -1.48 11.80 21.55
C SER A 185 -2.85 11.17 21.67
N HIS A 186 -3.83 12.02 21.92
CA HIS A 186 -5.24 11.68 21.91
C HIS A 186 -6.04 12.75 21.17
N ASP A 187 -7.32 12.50 20.94
CA ASP A 187 -8.23 13.48 20.37
C ASP A 187 -8.37 14.70 21.29
N THR A 188 -8.41 15.90 20.72
CA THR A 188 -8.58 17.15 21.47
C THR A 188 -9.57 18.10 20.80
N ARG A 189 -10.44 17.59 19.91
CA ARG A 189 -11.31 18.45 19.08
C ARG A 189 -12.28 19.28 19.91
N THR A 190 -12.74 18.78 21.06
CA THR A 190 -13.70 19.47 21.92
C THR A 190 -13.01 20.60 22.66
N SER A 191 -11.95 20.33 23.41
CA SER A 191 -11.23 21.35 24.19
C SER A 191 -10.54 22.40 23.33
N SER A 192 -10.06 22.02 22.14
CA SER A 192 -9.42 22.96 21.21
C SER A 192 -10.39 23.74 20.33
N ASN A 193 -11.69 23.40 20.35
CA ASN A 193 -12.70 23.91 19.44
C ASN A 193 -12.24 23.87 17.96
N HIS A 194 -11.58 22.77 17.57
CA HIS A 194 -11.01 22.62 16.23
C HIS A 194 -11.28 21.21 15.69
N PRO A 195 -12.07 21.07 14.61
CA PRO A 195 -12.58 19.77 14.15
C PRO A 195 -11.47 18.80 13.73
N LEU A 196 -10.34 19.29 13.21
CA LEU A 196 -9.22 18.45 12.77
C LEU A 196 -8.24 18.03 13.88
N LYS A 197 -8.50 18.32 15.17
CA LYS A 197 -7.60 17.93 16.27
C LYS A 197 -7.82 16.48 16.70
N HIS A 198 -7.78 15.60 15.70
CA HIS A 198 -7.85 14.16 15.84
C HIS A 198 -6.53 13.61 16.39
N ALA A 199 -6.59 12.49 17.11
CA ALA A 199 -5.41 11.82 17.68
C ALA A 199 -4.27 11.64 16.66
N VAL A 200 -4.55 11.07 15.48
CA VAL A 200 -3.52 10.83 14.45
C VAL A 200 -2.85 12.13 13.98
N LEU A 201 -3.63 13.18 13.71
CA LEU A 201 -3.10 14.47 13.25
C LEU A 201 -2.30 15.17 14.35
N ASN A 202 -2.77 15.09 15.59
CA ASN A 202 -2.05 15.59 16.76
C ASN A 202 -0.70 14.87 16.91
N CYS A 203 -0.66 13.55 16.74
CA CYS A 203 0.57 12.75 16.83
C CYS A 203 1.59 13.13 15.75
N ILE A 204 1.16 13.18 14.49
CA ILE A 204 2.02 13.58 13.36
C ILE A 204 2.59 14.99 13.59
N ASN A 205 1.75 15.93 14.06
CA ASN A 205 2.21 17.27 14.37
C ASN A 205 3.26 17.29 15.49
N GLN A 206 3.13 16.46 16.52
CA GLN A 206 4.16 16.35 17.55
C GLN A 206 5.49 15.82 16.98
N VAL A 207 5.45 14.83 16.09
CA VAL A 207 6.66 14.32 15.40
C VAL A 207 7.34 15.45 14.63
N ALA A 208 6.56 16.23 13.86
CA ALA A 208 7.08 17.38 13.11
C ALA A 208 7.77 18.42 14.03
N MET A 209 7.17 18.71 15.19
CA MET A 209 7.73 19.64 16.16
C MET A 209 9.01 19.11 16.81
N PHE A 210 9.05 17.80 17.10
CA PHE A 210 10.24 17.14 17.63
C PHE A 210 11.41 17.22 16.63
N GLU A 211 11.17 16.88 15.36
CA GLU A 211 12.19 16.98 14.30
C GLU A 211 12.69 18.41 14.10
N LYS A 212 11.77 19.38 14.07
CA LYS A 212 12.12 20.81 13.95
C LYS A 212 13.02 21.27 15.10
N THR A 213 12.72 20.85 16.33
CA THR A 213 13.51 21.21 17.51
C THR A 213 14.91 20.61 17.45
N LYS A 214 15.03 19.35 16.98
CA LYS A 214 16.32 18.68 16.77
C LYS A 214 17.16 19.36 15.70
N LEU A 215 16.54 19.84 14.62
CA LEU A 215 17.25 20.59 13.58
C LEU A 215 17.75 21.95 14.09
N ASN A 216 16.93 22.66 14.86
CA ASN A 216 17.33 23.94 15.46
C ASN A 216 18.51 23.77 16.42
N SER A 217 18.52 22.74 17.26
CA SER A 217 19.64 22.51 18.19
C SER A 217 20.96 22.16 17.47
N ILE A 218 20.89 21.44 16.36
CA ILE A 218 22.05 21.18 15.49
C ILE A 218 22.56 22.48 14.86
N ASN A 219 21.65 23.32 14.33
CA ASN A 219 22.01 24.59 13.72
C ASN A 219 22.62 25.57 14.74
N ASP A 220 22.04 25.68 15.94
CA ASP A 220 22.58 26.51 17.03
C ASP A 220 23.98 26.05 17.45
N SER A 221 24.25 24.74 17.41
CA SER A 221 25.57 24.16 17.71
C SER A 221 26.62 24.45 16.63
N LEU A 222 26.18 24.66 15.38
CA LEU A 222 27.04 24.96 14.23
C LEU A 222 27.23 26.47 14.00
N THR A 223 26.39 27.32 14.58
CA THR A 223 26.60 28.78 14.52
C THR A 223 27.73 29.22 15.47
N PRO A 224 28.79 29.89 14.97
CA PRO A 224 29.81 30.46 15.84
C PRO A 224 29.16 31.50 16.77
N LYS A 225 29.27 31.33 18.08
CA LYS A 225 28.84 32.35 19.05
C LYS A 225 29.53 33.67 18.71
N LYS A 226 28.78 34.64 18.16
CA LYS A 226 29.27 36.01 17.94
C LYS A 226 29.81 36.52 19.28
N ARG A 227 31.12 36.78 19.36
CA ARG A 227 31.70 37.55 20.47
C ARG A 227 31.00 38.90 20.46
N LYS A 228 30.54 39.36 21.64
CA LYS A 228 29.91 40.68 21.80
C LYS A 228 30.88 41.74 21.24
N ALA A 229 30.49 42.38 20.15
CA ALA A 229 31.13 43.62 19.71
C ALA A 229 30.43 44.78 20.43
N ASP A 230 31.24 45.69 20.97
CA ASP A 230 30.79 46.85 21.72
C ASP A 230 29.87 47.76 20.90
N LYS A 231 28.94 48.41 21.61
CA LYS A 231 27.96 49.33 21.06
C LYS A 231 28.61 50.67 20.69
N SER A 232 28.67 50.98 19.42
CA SER A 232 28.55 52.37 18.92
C SER A 232 28.33 52.37 17.41
N ASP A 233 27.26 53.08 17.02
CA ASP A 233 26.94 53.59 15.69
C ASP A 233 26.64 52.51 14.62
N ASP A 234 25.58 52.58 13.81
CA ASP A 234 24.85 53.75 13.34
C ASP A 234 23.51 53.30 12.73
N GLN A 235 22.55 54.20 12.71
CA GLN A 235 21.23 54.01 12.10
C GLN A 235 21.35 54.18 10.59
N LEU A 236 20.78 53.29 9.78
CA LEU A 236 20.21 53.63 8.46
C LEU A 236 19.31 52.47 8.00
N ALA A 237 18.04 52.81 7.75
CA ALA A 237 16.97 51.91 7.34
C ALA A 237 17.08 51.52 5.85
N PHE A 238 16.61 50.32 5.50
CA PHE A 238 15.87 50.10 4.25
C PHE A 238 14.99 48.85 4.32
N SER A 239 13.72 49.04 4.03
CA SER A 239 12.72 48.02 3.77
C SER A 239 12.81 47.54 2.32
N SER A 240 12.86 46.22 2.09
CA SER A 240 12.22 45.61 0.92
C SER A 240 12.15 44.10 1.11
N ASP A 241 10.98 43.55 0.84
CA ASP A 241 10.73 42.15 0.57
C ASP A 241 11.81 41.56 -0.35
N THR A 242 12.56 40.60 0.17
CA THR A 242 13.24 39.56 -0.60
C THR A 242 13.68 38.49 0.40
N LEU A 243 12.97 37.37 0.42
CA LEU A 243 13.45 36.15 1.05
C LEU A 243 14.84 35.85 0.44
N PRO A 244 15.91 35.74 1.24
CA PRO A 244 17.20 35.39 0.68
C PRO A 244 17.11 33.97 0.16
N GLU A 245 17.32 33.80 -1.15
CA GLU A 245 17.64 32.49 -1.74
C GLU A 245 18.86 31.93 -1.02
N LEU A 246 18.63 30.99 -0.12
CA LEU A 246 19.67 30.14 0.42
C LEU A 246 20.16 29.25 -0.72
N ASN A 247 21.25 29.67 -1.35
CA ASN A 247 22.13 28.80 -2.11
C ASN A 247 22.72 27.74 -1.17
N ILE A 248 21.94 26.69 -0.91
CA ILE A 248 22.43 25.46 -0.29
C ILE A 248 23.28 24.78 -1.36
N LEU A 249 24.58 25.05 -1.32
CA LEU A 249 25.57 24.26 -2.02
C LEU A 249 25.35 22.78 -1.65
N GLU A 250 25.05 21.97 -2.65
CA GLU A 250 24.88 20.53 -2.56
C GLU A 250 26.16 19.88 -2.01
N ASN A 251 26.23 19.68 -0.70
CA ASN A 251 27.04 18.59 -0.15
C ASN A 251 26.20 17.30 -0.24
N LYS A 252 26.21 16.72 -1.43
CA LYS A 252 25.87 15.32 -1.67
C LYS A 252 26.93 14.47 -0.98
N GLU A 253 26.66 14.04 0.26
CA GLU A 253 26.98 12.72 0.80
C GLU A 253 26.53 12.62 2.28
N ASN A 254 25.55 11.75 2.55
CA ASN A 254 25.20 11.15 3.84
C ASN A 254 24.70 12.02 5.01
N SER A 255 23.75 12.93 4.75
CA SER A 255 22.81 13.45 5.77
C SER A 255 21.36 13.32 5.30
N ALA A 256 20.93 12.11 4.93
CA ALA A 256 19.52 11.86 4.65
C ALA A 256 18.74 11.91 5.96
N GLY A 257 18.30 13.11 6.35
CA GLY A 257 17.42 13.29 7.51
C GLY A 257 16.18 12.41 7.38
N VAL A 258 15.71 11.87 8.51
CA VAL A 258 14.41 11.21 8.59
C VAL A 258 13.34 12.24 8.18
N TYR A 259 12.46 11.85 7.26
CA TYR A 259 11.35 12.70 6.83
C TYR A 259 10.12 12.34 7.66
N LEU A 260 9.77 13.20 8.63
CA LEU A 260 8.53 13.11 9.40
C LEU A 260 8.30 11.72 10.02
N CYS A 261 7.38 10.92 9.49
CA CYS A 261 7.07 9.59 10.01
C CYS A 261 7.57 8.47 9.10
N LYS A 262 8.57 8.74 8.26
CA LYS A 262 9.07 7.79 7.26
C LYS A 262 9.50 6.47 7.91
N GLY A 263 8.79 5.40 7.58
CA GLY A 263 9.08 4.05 8.07
C GLY A 263 8.62 3.76 9.49
N TYR A 264 7.98 4.71 10.18
CA TYR A 264 7.46 4.51 11.52
C TYR A 264 6.18 3.67 11.54
N ASP A 265 5.90 3.07 12.69
CA ASP A 265 4.65 2.39 12.97
C ASP A 265 3.72 3.32 13.75
N ILE A 266 2.43 3.25 13.47
CA ILE A 266 1.41 3.96 14.24
C ILE A 266 0.38 2.97 14.79
N PHE A 267 0.07 3.13 16.07
CA PHE A 267 -0.94 2.38 16.79
C PHE A 267 -2.07 3.33 17.16
N VAL A 268 -3.28 3.02 16.70
CA VAL A 268 -4.44 3.88 16.92
C VAL A 268 -5.64 3.03 17.32
N THR A 269 -6.34 3.43 18.36
CA THR A 269 -7.48 2.65 18.89
C THR A 269 -8.61 2.44 17.85
N HIS A 270 -8.84 3.45 17.01
CA HIS A 270 -9.90 3.44 16.00
C HIS A 270 -9.33 3.63 14.61
N GLU A 271 -9.95 3.03 13.61
CA GLU A 271 -9.58 3.21 12.21
C GLU A 271 -9.55 4.71 11.86
N PRO A 272 -8.40 5.21 11.35
CA PRO A 272 -8.26 6.58 10.89
C PRO A 272 -9.34 6.96 9.87
N CYS A 273 -9.94 8.14 10.02
CA CYS A 273 -10.82 8.68 9.01
C CYS A 273 -10.05 9.04 7.73
N ILE A 274 -10.75 9.26 6.62
CA ILE A 274 -10.16 9.65 5.31
C ILE A 274 -9.06 10.72 5.43
N THR A 275 -9.31 11.81 6.18
CA THR A 275 -8.32 12.88 6.38
C THR A 275 -7.07 12.40 7.12
N CYS A 276 -7.23 11.62 8.18
CA CYS A 276 -6.11 11.05 8.93
C CYS A 276 -5.35 10.03 8.09
N SER A 277 -6.04 9.19 7.33
CA SER A 277 -5.45 8.23 6.40
C SER A 277 -4.60 8.92 5.33
N MET A 278 -5.10 10.01 4.74
CA MET A 278 -4.32 10.77 3.76
C MET A 278 -3.11 11.48 4.41
N ALA A 279 -3.25 11.97 5.65
CA ALA A 279 -2.14 12.54 6.39
C ALA A 279 -1.02 11.50 6.65
N LEU A 280 -1.38 10.24 6.88
CA LEU A 280 -0.43 9.14 7.02
C LEU A 280 0.32 8.85 5.71
N VAL A 281 -0.36 8.93 4.55
CA VAL A 281 0.29 8.86 3.23
C VAL A 281 1.31 9.98 3.09
N HIS A 282 0.92 11.22 3.38
CA HIS A 282 1.81 12.38 3.30
C HIS A 282 3.00 12.27 4.26
N SER A 283 2.82 11.63 5.41
CA SER A 283 3.85 11.45 6.42
C SER A 283 4.77 10.25 6.19
N ARG A 284 4.54 9.49 5.11
CA ARG A 284 5.32 8.30 4.73
C ARG A 284 5.37 7.21 5.80
N ILE A 285 4.28 7.04 6.56
CA ILE A 285 4.18 6.00 7.59
C ILE A 285 4.51 4.62 7.02
N GLY A 286 5.15 3.76 7.80
CA GLY A 286 5.51 2.39 7.40
C GLY A 286 4.36 1.40 7.58
N ARG A 287 3.83 1.31 8.81
CA ARG A 287 2.71 0.41 9.15
C ARG A 287 1.69 1.12 10.04
N VAL A 288 0.41 0.75 9.86
CA VAL A 288 -0.70 1.20 10.70
C VAL A 288 -1.32 -0.02 11.37
N PHE A 289 -1.45 0.04 12.68
CA PHE A 289 -2.19 -0.93 13.47
C PHE A 289 -3.37 -0.23 14.12
N TYR A 290 -4.58 -0.74 13.90
CA TYR A 290 -5.76 -0.24 14.58
C TYR A 290 -6.62 -1.34 15.19
N GLY A 291 -7.35 -0.99 16.24
CA GLY A 291 -8.28 -1.89 16.89
C GLY A 291 -9.61 -1.94 16.16
N ARG A 292 -10.47 -0.96 16.48
CA ARG A 292 -11.87 -0.94 16.04
C ARG A 292 -12.03 -0.26 14.68
N SER A 293 -12.85 -0.85 13.80
CA SER A 293 -13.24 -0.24 12.52
C SER A 293 -14.09 1.03 12.68
N ASN A 294 -13.97 1.96 11.74
CA ASN A 294 -14.72 3.21 11.71
C ASN A 294 -15.76 3.19 10.59
N ASN A 295 -16.95 2.66 10.91
CA ASN A 295 -18.06 2.49 9.97
C ASN A 295 -18.74 3.81 9.54
N ALA A 296 -18.24 4.98 9.96
CA ALA A 296 -18.79 6.28 9.55
C ALA A 296 -17.87 7.02 8.56
N SER A 297 -16.55 6.85 8.67
CA SER A 297 -15.58 7.62 7.88
C SER A 297 -14.22 6.96 7.68
N GLY A 298 -14.10 5.66 7.99
CA GLY A 298 -12.85 4.90 7.95
C GLY A 298 -12.20 4.87 6.56
N GLY A 299 -10.94 5.31 6.49
CA GLY A 299 -10.20 5.45 5.24
C GLY A 299 -9.18 4.35 4.97
N LEU A 300 -9.08 3.32 5.83
CA LEU A 300 -8.09 2.25 5.72
C LEU A 300 -8.68 0.85 5.58
N GLY A 301 -10.00 0.71 5.52
CA GLY A 301 -10.68 -0.56 5.31
C GLY A 301 -12.20 -0.46 5.26
N SER A 302 -12.83 0.45 6.00
CA SER A 302 -14.30 0.51 6.09
C SER A 302 -14.96 1.10 4.84
N TYR A 303 -14.57 2.30 4.41
CA TYR A 303 -15.11 2.94 3.19
C TYR A 303 -14.11 3.00 2.05
N TYR A 304 -12.85 3.24 2.38
CA TYR A 304 -11.77 3.37 1.41
C TYR A 304 -10.55 2.60 1.90
N LYS A 305 -9.67 2.24 0.96
CA LYS A 305 -8.35 1.66 1.24
C LYS A 305 -7.27 2.57 0.70
N ILE A 306 -7.17 3.77 1.29
CA ILE A 306 -6.26 4.82 0.84
C ILE A 306 -4.81 4.32 0.84
N HIS A 307 -4.45 3.46 1.80
CA HIS A 307 -3.13 2.87 1.94
C HIS A 307 -2.69 1.98 0.77
N THR A 308 -3.62 1.53 -0.07
CA THR A 308 -3.34 0.67 -1.25
C THR A 308 -3.70 1.33 -2.58
N HIS A 309 -4.16 2.58 -2.58
CA HIS A 309 -4.67 3.21 -3.80
C HIS A 309 -3.54 3.46 -4.82
N HIS A 310 -3.62 2.81 -5.99
CA HIS A 310 -2.54 2.79 -7.00
C HIS A 310 -2.11 4.18 -7.51
N ALA A 311 -3.02 5.16 -7.54
CA ALA A 311 -2.71 6.53 -7.99
C ALA A 311 -1.91 7.37 -6.96
N LEU A 312 -1.69 6.85 -5.74
CA LEU A 312 -0.91 7.53 -4.71
C LEU A 312 0.55 7.10 -4.74
N ASN A 313 1.45 8.04 -4.42
CA ASN A 313 2.90 7.83 -4.51
C ASN A 313 3.51 7.10 -3.29
N HIS A 314 2.72 6.84 -2.24
CA HIS A 314 3.15 6.13 -1.05
C HIS A 314 2.07 5.17 -0.58
N HIS A 315 2.48 3.95 -0.24
CA HIS A 315 1.63 2.88 0.27
C HIS A 315 2.21 2.36 1.56
N PHE A 316 1.35 1.86 2.44
CA PHE A 316 1.77 1.31 3.73
C PHE A 316 0.93 0.11 4.12
N LYS A 317 1.46 -0.72 5.02
CA LYS A 317 0.77 -1.90 5.52
C LYS A 317 -0.22 -1.48 6.61
N THR A 318 -1.43 -2.03 6.56
CA THR A 318 -2.46 -1.76 7.56
C THR A 318 -2.91 -3.07 8.17
N PHE A 319 -3.10 -3.08 9.49
CA PHE A 319 -3.59 -4.21 10.26
C PHE A 319 -4.76 -3.77 11.15
N ASN A 320 -5.85 -4.56 11.18
CA ASN A 320 -7.06 -4.28 11.93
C ASN A 320 -7.37 -5.34 13.00
N GLY A 321 -8.31 -5.03 13.91
CA GLY A 321 -8.78 -5.94 14.95
C GLY A 321 -7.85 -6.04 16.16
N PHE A 322 -6.85 -5.17 16.27
CA PHE A 322 -5.84 -5.30 17.31
C PHE A 322 -6.38 -4.86 18.68
N LEU A 323 -6.53 -5.81 19.61
CA LEU A 323 -7.12 -5.58 20.95
C LEU A 323 -8.52 -4.94 20.87
N GLU A 324 -9.29 -5.30 19.85
CA GLU A 324 -10.62 -4.74 19.57
C GLU A 324 -11.55 -4.84 20.79
N ASP A 325 -11.65 -6.02 21.43
CA ASP A 325 -12.47 -6.23 22.63
C ASP A 325 -12.16 -5.23 23.76
N GLN A 326 -10.88 -4.95 24.02
CA GLN A 326 -10.46 -4.02 25.07
C GLN A 326 -10.84 -2.57 24.73
N ILE A 327 -10.78 -2.22 23.45
CA ILE A 327 -11.19 -0.92 22.96
C ILE A 327 -12.71 -0.79 23.02
N GLU A 328 -13.46 -1.84 22.68
CA GLU A 328 -14.92 -1.84 22.80
C GLU A 328 -15.38 -1.67 24.24
N MET A 329 -14.74 -2.34 25.20
CA MET A 329 -15.05 -2.17 26.62
C MET A 329 -14.92 -0.72 27.08
N LEU A 330 -13.90 0.01 26.60
CA LEU A 330 -13.74 1.44 26.91
C LEU A 330 -14.90 2.30 26.39
N MET A 331 -15.57 1.87 25.32
CA MET A 331 -16.66 2.62 24.66
C MET A 331 -18.04 2.33 25.27
N ILE A 332 -18.20 1.22 26.00
CA ILE A 332 -19.47 0.89 26.67
C ILE A 332 -19.71 1.82 27.88
N ASP A 333 -18.63 2.35 28.46
CA ASP A 333 -18.65 3.28 29.59
C ASP A 333 -18.75 4.77 29.17
N CYS A 334 -19.24 5.06 27.96
CA CYS A 334 -19.33 6.41 27.36
C CYS A 334 -20.76 6.94 27.19
#